data_AF-A0A061FJZ8-F1
#
_entry.id   AF-A0A061FJZ8-F1
#
_cell.length_a   1.000
_cell.length_b   1.000
_cell.length_c   1.000
_cell.angle_alpha   90.00
_cell.angle_beta   90.00
_cell.angle_gamma   90.00
#
_symmetry.space_group_name_H-M   'P 1'
#
loop_
_entity.id
_entity.type
_entity.pdbx_description
1 polymer ?
#
loop_
_entity_poly.entity_id
_entity_poly.type
_entity_poly.pdbx_seq_one_letter_code
_entity_poly.pdbx_strand_id
1 'polypeptide(L)' 'MLLVEAQICQRRSLTWSGFCGNSGNCDLRCRNSEGALQGACHRQFLGFACFCYFRC' A
#
# COMPACT_ATOMS: atom_id res chain seq x y z
N MET A 1 -28.67 -6.72 0.82
CA MET A 1 -27.40 -6.49 1.55
C MET A 1 -26.69 -5.35 0.85
N LEU A 2 -26.53 -4.20 1.51
CA LEU A 2 -25.71 -3.11 0.99
C LEU A 2 -24.25 -3.49 1.27
N LEU A 3 -23.51 -3.89 0.23
CA LEU A 3 -22.06 -3.95 0.31
C LEU A 3 -21.58 -2.50 0.40
N VAL A 4 -21.31 -2.03 1.63
CA VAL A 4 -20.46 -0.86 1.81
C VAL A 4 -19.08 -1.30 1.36
N GLU A 5 -18.77 -1.07 0.09
CA GLU A 5 -17.40 -1.00 -0.35
C GLU A 5 -16.80 0.17 0.44
N ALA A 6 -16.04 -0.13 1.49
CA ALA A 6 -15.20 0.88 2.13
C ALA A 6 -14.40 1.53 1.01
N GLN A 7 -14.46 2.85 0.84
CA GLN A 7 -13.70 3.45 -0.25
C GLN A 7 -12.22 3.21 0.09
N ILE A 8 -11.55 2.40 -0.71
CA ILE A 8 -10.14 2.12 -0.49
C ILE A 8 -9.34 3.08 -1.37
N CYS A 9 -8.67 4.04 -0.74
CA CYS A 9 -7.78 4.95 -1.43
C CYS A 9 -6.38 4.33 -1.50
N GLN A 10 -5.86 4.19 -2.72
CA GLN A 10 -4.46 3.84 -2.91
C GLN A 10 -3.57 5.08 -2.82
N ARG A 11 -2.47 4.97 -2.10
CA ARG A 11 -1.42 6.00 -2.01
C ARG A 11 -0.06 5.33 -2.08
N ARG A 12 0.89 5.96 -2.77
CA ARG A 12 2.27 5.48 -2.74
C ARG A 12 2.81 5.67 -1.33
N SER A 13 3.45 4.63 -0.78
CA SER A 13 4.10 4.73 0.53
C SER A 13 5.12 5.86 0.51
N LEU A 14 5.01 6.76 1.49
CA LEU A 14 5.96 7.87 1.67
C LEU A 14 7.24 7.39 2.37
N THR A 15 7.11 6.35 3.19
CA THR A 15 8.22 5.79 3.98
C THR A 15 9.05 4.76 3.21
N TRP A 16 8.52 4.24 2.09
CA TRP A 16 9.22 3.28 1.24
C TRP A 16 9.95 3.96 0.09
N SER A 17 11.28 3.85 0.10
CA SER A 17 12.15 4.32 -0.96
C SER A 17 12.88 3.14 -1.61
N GLY A 18 12.76 3.01 -2.93
CA GLY A 18 13.46 1.99 -3.73
C GLY A 18 12.56 0.85 -4.21
N PHE A 19 13.21 -0.21 -4.69
CA PHE A 19 12.55 -1.37 -5.30
C PHE A 19 11.77 -2.20 -4.26
N CYS A 20 10.49 -2.44 -4.55
CA CYS A 20 9.60 -3.24 -3.73
C CYS A 20 9.64 -4.71 -4.19
N GLY A 21 10.53 -5.50 -3.59
CA GLY A 21 10.67 -6.93 -3.89
C GLY A 21 9.81 -7.84 -3.01
N ASN A 22 9.22 -7.32 -1.94
CA ASN A 22 8.44 -8.11 -0.99
C ASN A 22 7.20 -7.33 -0.51
N SER A 23 6.03 -7.76 -0.99
CA SER A 23 4.74 -7.17 -0.62
C SER A 23 4.44 -7.28 0.88
N GLY A 24 4.94 -8.30 1.58
CA GLY A 24 4.72 -8.44 3.03
C GLY A 24 5.43 -7.38 3.85
N ASN A 25 6.66 -6.99 3.46
CA ASN A 25 7.37 -5.88 4.09
C ASN A 25 6.66 -4.54 3.81
N CYS A 26 6.14 -4.38 2.59
CA CYS A 26 5.34 -3.21 2.22
C CYS A 26 4.05 -3.14 3.06
N ASP A 27 3.32 -4.25 3.22
CA ASP A 27 2.12 -4.33 4.06
C ASP A 27 2.41 -3.92 5.51
N LEU A 28 3.40 -4.56 6.13
CA LEU A 28 3.78 -4.27 7.50
C LEU A 28 4.21 -2.82 7.69
N ARG A 29 4.96 -2.25 6.73
CA ARG A 29 5.35 -0.84 6.74
C ARG A 29 4.14 0.07 6.63
N CYS A 30 3.26 -0.18 5.66
CA CYS A 30 2.05 0.61 5.46
C CYS A 30 1.16 0.60 6.71
N ARG A 31 0.99 -0.56 7.36
CA ARG A 31 0.15 -0.71 8.55
C ARG A 31 0.79 -0.10 9.80
N ASN A 32 2.10 -0.34 10.04
CA ASN A 32 2.79 0.14 11.25
C ASN A 32 3.23 1.59 11.16
N SER A 33 3.72 2.04 10.01
CA SER A 33 4.31 3.38 9.85
C SER A 33 3.33 4.41 9.33
N GLU A 34 2.42 4.03 8.42
CA GLU A 34 1.49 4.97 7.78
C GLU A 34 0.04 4.82 8.27
N GLY A 35 -0.28 3.76 9.03
CA GLY A 35 -1.64 3.50 9.51
C GLY A 35 -2.61 3.05 8.41
N ALA A 36 -2.08 2.48 7.33
CA ALA A 36 -2.89 1.93 6.25
C ALA A 36 -3.59 0.63 6.66
N LEU A 37 -4.61 0.22 5.91
CA LEU A 37 -5.23 -1.09 6.06
C LEU A 37 -4.31 -2.21 5.58
N GLN A 38 -3.70 -2.00 4.42
CA GLN A 38 -2.83 -2.97 3.78
C GLN A 38 -1.83 -2.27 2.86
N GLY A 39 -0.80 -2.99 2.43
CA GLY A 39 0.18 -2.53 1.45
C GLY A 39 0.56 -3.61 0.45
N ALA A 40 0.84 -3.22 -0.79
CA ALA A 40 1.32 -4.12 -1.82
C ALA A 40 2.36 -3.46 -2.73
N CYS A 41 3.30 -4.26 -3.22
CA CYS A 41 4.22 -3.82 -4.26
C CYS A 41 3.48 -3.78 -5.61
N HIS A 42 3.41 -2.60 -6.23
CA HIS A 42 2.92 -2.45 -7.59
C HIS A 42 4.04 -2.05 -8.54
N ARG A 43 3.95 -2.56 -9.77
CA ARG A 43 4.91 -2.21 -10.81
C ARG A 43 4.67 -0.77 -11.26
N GLN A 44 5.69 0.07 -11.10
CA GLN A 44 5.69 1.45 -11.58
C GLN A 44 6.88 1.63 -12.52
N PHE A 45 6.58 1.76 -13.82
CA PHE A 45 7.55 1.97 -14.91
C PHE A 45 8.67 0.92 -14.98
N LEU A 46 9.81 1.19 -14.34
CA LEU A 46 11.04 0.38 -14.36
C LEU A 46 11.32 -0.32 -13.02
N GLY A 47 10.42 -0.22 -12.04
CA GLY A 47 10.59 -0.84 -10.74
C GLY A 47 9.26 -1.23 -10.10
N PHE A 48 9.33 -1.78 -8.90
CA PHE A 48 8.17 -1.96 -8.04
C PHE A 48 8.22 -0.90 -6.94
N ALA A 49 7.10 -0.23 -6.70
CA ALA A 49 6.95 0.70 -5.59
C ALA A 49 5.92 0.14 -4.61
N CYS A 50 6.08 0.46 -3.34
CA CYS A 50 5.11 0.10 -2.32
C CYS A 50 3.93 1.06 -2.36
N PHE A 51 2.71 0.51 -2.47
CA PHE A 51 1.47 1.26 -2.39
C PHE A 51 0.68 0.80 -1.17
N CYS A 52 0.28 1.76 -0.36
CA CYS A 52 -0.55 1.59 0.81
C CYS A 52 -2.02 1.88 0.47
N TYR A 53 -2.92 1.15 1.10
CA TYR A 53 -4.35 1.25 0.92
C TYR A 53 -5.00 1.73 2.21
N PHE A 54 -5.68 2.86 2.15
CA PHE A 54 -6.30 3.50 3.29
C PHE A 54 -7.82 3.43 3.17
N ARG A 55 -8.52 3.43 4.32
CA ARG A 55 -9.94 3.76 4.31
C ARG A 55 -10.08 5.24 4.03
N CYS A 56 -10.75 5.53 2.93
CA CYS A 56 -11.48 6.75 2.68
C CYS A 56 -12.98 6.37 2.57
#